data_AF-A0A2W7ISV0-F1
#
_entry.id   AF-A0A2W7ISV0-F1
#
_cell.length_a   1.000
_cell.length_b   1.000
_cell.length_c   1.000
_cell.angle_alpha   90.00
_cell.angle_beta   90.00
_cell.angle_gamma   90.00
#
_symmetry.space_group_name_H-M   'P 1'
#
loop_
_entity.id
_entity.type
_entity.pdbx_description
1 polymer ?
#
loop_
_entity_poly.entity_id
_entity_poly.type
_entity_poly.pdbx_seq_one_letter_code
_entity_poly.pdbx_strand_id
1 'polypeptide(L)'
;MSIKYFYIPSIKPKLSLKESINFLEKNNCIYIEHLRLKKDELRENRFNRKKGISVRNALSIRSEYKIIGYSKTEKSYKIYWVEITLWWYIIFEFLIDDTIRKRRELRSIEETDLETLKNLRKNYEVKIVNITDYCPACKLSILPNDLECKNCGLSFIR
;
A
#
# COMPACT_ATOMS: atom_id res chain seq x y z
N MET A 1 -0.91 41.77 -21.38
CA MET A 1 -0.06 41.05 -20.41
C MET A 1 -0.48 39.59 -20.44
N SER A 2 0.23 38.77 -21.21
CA SER A 2 -0.21 37.41 -21.54
C SER A 2 0.37 36.45 -20.52
N ILE A 3 -0.46 35.89 -19.64
CA ILE A 3 -0.04 34.86 -18.69
C ILE A 3 0.27 33.60 -19.50
N LYS A 4 1.57 33.35 -19.69
CA LYS A 4 2.09 32.12 -20.29
C LYS A 4 1.78 30.96 -19.34
N TYR A 5 1.20 29.91 -19.87
CA TYR A 5 0.84 28.66 -19.19
C TYR A 5 1.94 28.20 -18.22
N PHE A 6 1.59 28.06 -16.93
CA PHE A 6 2.44 27.39 -15.96
C PHE A 6 2.31 25.87 -16.17
N TYR A 7 3.35 25.24 -16.71
CA TYR A 7 3.45 23.79 -16.76
C TYR A 7 3.74 23.26 -15.36
N ILE A 8 2.81 22.50 -14.81
CA ILE A 8 2.96 21.92 -13.48
C ILE A 8 3.32 20.45 -13.66
N PRO A 9 4.54 20.03 -13.28
CA PRO A 9 4.91 18.64 -13.39
C PRO A 9 3.92 17.80 -12.58
N SER A 10 3.43 16.72 -13.19
CA SER A 10 2.45 15.80 -12.61
C SER A 10 3.07 14.96 -11.49
N ILE A 11 3.56 15.62 -10.43
CA ILE A 11 4.18 14.99 -9.26
C ILE A 11 3.05 14.42 -8.41
N LYS A 12 2.74 13.15 -8.66
CA LYS A 12 1.78 12.39 -7.88
C LYS A 12 2.46 11.87 -6.61
N PRO A 13 1.84 12.01 -5.42
CA PRO A 13 2.41 11.47 -4.19
C PRO A 13 2.68 9.98 -4.33
N LYS A 14 3.87 9.55 -3.91
CA LYS A 14 4.26 8.14 -3.89
C LYS A 14 4.18 7.60 -2.47
N LEU A 15 3.55 6.44 -2.31
CA LEU A 15 3.69 5.62 -1.12
C LEU A 15 5.02 4.87 -1.22
N SER A 16 5.90 5.04 -0.23
CA SER A 16 7.15 4.29 -0.19
C SER A 16 6.96 2.90 0.42
N LEU A 17 7.80 1.95 0.03
CA LEU A 17 7.78 0.60 0.59
C LEU A 17 7.95 0.61 2.12
N LYS A 18 8.88 1.42 2.63
CA LYS A 18 9.11 1.59 4.07
C LYS A 18 7.86 2.06 4.81
N GLU A 19 7.07 2.96 4.21
CA GLU A 19 5.81 3.40 4.80
C GLU A 19 4.75 2.31 4.79
N SER A 20 4.67 1.52 3.72
CA SER A 20 3.76 0.36 3.66
C SER A 20 4.11 -0.69 4.71
N ILE A 21 5.40 -1.01 4.88
CA ILE A 21 5.87 -1.96 5.90
C ILE A 21 5.54 -1.43 7.29
N ASN A 22 5.97 -0.20 7.61
CA ASN A 22 5.68 0.42 8.91
C ASN A 22 4.18 0.52 9.21
N PHE A 23 3.36 0.77 8.17
CA PHE A 23 1.90 0.80 8.31
C PHE A 23 1.35 -0.58 8.67
N LEU A 24 1.79 -1.65 8.00
CA LEU A 24 1.32 -3.00 8.27
C LEU A 24 1.85 -3.55 9.60
N GLU A 25 3.09 -3.26 9.98
CA GLU A 25 3.65 -3.63 11.28
C GLU A 25 2.83 -3.05 12.43
N LYS A 26 2.41 -1.78 12.33
CA LYS A 26 1.50 -1.15 13.30
C LYS A 26 0.13 -1.83 13.40
N ASN A 27 -0.29 -2.51 12.34
CA ASN A 27 -1.53 -3.26 12.27
C ASN A 27 -1.32 -4.78 12.45
N ASN A 28 -0.17 -5.21 12.98
CA ASN A 28 0.19 -6.61 13.21
C ASN A 28 0.10 -7.50 11.94
N CYS A 29 0.43 -6.94 10.78
CA CYS A 29 0.39 -7.62 9.49
C CYS A 29 1.77 -7.73 8.86
N ILE A 30 2.02 -8.85 8.16
CA ILE A 30 3.20 -9.04 7.30
C ILE A 30 2.94 -8.34 5.97
N TYR A 31 3.94 -7.63 5.45
CA TYR A 31 3.88 -7.05 4.11
C TYR A 31 3.85 -8.12 3.02
N ILE A 32 2.86 -8.02 2.13
CA ILE A 32 2.81 -8.82 0.90
C ILE A 32 3.09 -7.91 -0.28
N GLU A 33 2.26 -6.87 -0.44
CA GLU A 33 2.30 -6.03 -1.63
C GLU A 33 1.65 -4.67 -1.35
N HIS A 34 2.07 -3.65 -2.09
CA HIS A 34 1.30 -2.42 -2.24
C HIS A 34 1.20 -2.08 -3.72
N LEU A 35 0.02 -1.66 -4.16
CA LEU A 35 -0.27 -1.33 -5.54
C LEU A 35 -0.94 0.03 -5.61
N ARG A 36 -0.66 0.78 -6.67
CA ARG A 36 -1.40 1.99 -6.98
C ARG A 36 -2.74 1.61 -7.61
N LEU A 37 -3.82 2.28 -7.22
CA LEU A 37 -5.15 1.99 -7.78
C LEU A 37 -5.23 2.32 -9.26
N LYS A 38 -5.86 1.41 -10.01
CA LYS A 38 -6.21 1.62 -11.42
C LYS A 38 -7.43 2.52 -11.55
N LYS A 39 -7.66 3.06 -12.76
CA LYS A 39 -8.79 3.95 -13.05
C LYS A 39 -10.15 3.35 -12.68
N ASP A 40 -10.30 2.03 -12.83
CA ASP A 40 -11.55 1.34 -12.55
C ASP A 40 -11.80 1.20 -11.04
N GLU A 41 -10.77 0.81 -10.28
CA GLU A 41 -10.82 0.75 -8.80
C GLU A 41 -11.10 2.14 -8.18
N LEU A 42 -10.60 3.22 -8.79
CA LEU A 42 -10.87 4.59 -8.34
C LEU A 42 -12.36 5.00 -8.43
N ARG A 43 -13.15 4.35 -9.30
CA ARG A 43 -14.58 4.69 -9.49
C ARG A 43 -15.44 4.27 -8.31
N GLU A 44 -14.99 3.29 -7.53
CA GLU A 44 -15.69 2.78 -6.36
C GLU A 44 -15.76 3.80 -5.22
N ASN A 45 -14.97 4.89 -5.29
CA ASN A 45 -15.02 6.03 -4.37
C ASN A 45 -15.05 5.61 -2.89
N ARG A 46 -14.14 4.71 -2.50
CA ARG A 46 -14.06 4.11 -1.15
C ARG A 46 -13.90 5.14 -0.02
N PHE A 47 -13.44 6.34 -0.36
CA PHE A 47 -13.31 7.48 0.56
C PHE A 47 -14.54 8.42 0.57
N ASN A 48 -15.68 8.01 0.00
CA ASN A 48 -16.96 8.74 0.00
C ASN A 48 -16.83 10.23 -0.37
N ARG A 49 -16.07 10.52 -1.42
CA ARG A 49 -15.82 11.91 -1.84
C ARG A 49 -17.06 12.51 -2.48
N LYS A 50 -17.41 13.74 -2.08
CA LYS A 50 -18.41 14.57 -2.78
C LYS A 50 -17.88 14.91 -4.18
N LYS A 51 -18.65 14.58 -5.22
CA LYS A 51 -18.35 14.97 -6.61
C LYS A 51 -18.52 16.49 -6.74
N GLY A 52 -17.50 17.18 -7.26
CA GLY A 52 -17.53 18.63 -7.49
C GLY A 52 -16.17 19.32 -7.35
N ILE A 53 -16.10 20.57 -7.87
CA ILE A 53 -14.94 21.44 -7.72
C ILE A 53 -15.03 22.09 -6.34
N SER A 54 -14.48 21.44 -5.31
CA SER A 54 -14.23 22.12 -4.05
C SER A 54 -12.86 22.83 -4.11
N VAL A 55 -12.73 23.98 -3.46
CA VAL A 55 -11.46 24.72 -3.35
C VAL A 55 -10.34 23.81 -2.81
N ARG A 56 -10.69 22.87 -1.92
CA ARG A 56 -9.77 21.83 -1.41
C ARG A 56 -9.29 20.86 -2.48
N ASN A 57 -10.13 20.49 -3.45
CA ASN A 57 -9.77 19.60 -4.54
C ASN A 57 -8.89 20.32 -5.58
N ALA A 58 -9.07 21.63 -5.79
CA ALA A 58 -8.23 22.41 -6.71
C ALA A 58 -6.81 22.63 -6.16
N LEU A 59 -6.68 22.71 -4.82
CA LEU A 59 -5.40 22.94 -4.15
C LEU A 59 -4.75 21.65 -3.62
N SER A 60 -5.08 20.48 -4.15
CA SER A 60 -4.43 19.23 -3.72
C SER A 60 -4.20 18.24 -4.86
N ILE A 61 -3.10 17.49 -4.75
CA ILE A 61 -2.78 16.33 -5.59
C ILE A 61 -2.91 15.09 -4.72
N ARG A 62 -3.62 14.08 -5.22
CA ARG A 62 -3.87 12.84 -4.48
C ARG A 62 -3.36 11.63 -5.21
N SER A 63 -3.11 10.56 -4.47
CA SER A 63 -2.85 9.23 -5.02
C SER A 63 -3.39 8.17 -4.07
N GLU A 64 -4.05 7.17 -4.64
CA GLU A 64 -4.65 6.08 -3.89
C GLU A 64 -3.89 4.79 -4.14
N TYR A 65 -3.80 4.00 -3.09
CA TYR A 65 -3.05 2.76 -3.02
C TYR A 65 -3.89 1.69 -2.35
N LYS A 66 -3.61 0.45 -2.72
CA LYS A 66 -4.05 -0.77 -2.06
C LYS A 66 -2.83 -1.38 -1.39
N ILE A 67 -2.88 -1.56 -0.08
CA ILE A 67 -1.84 -2.27 0.68
C ILE A 67 -2.43 -3.61 1.10
N ILE A 68 -1.71 -4.70 0.84
CA ILE A 68 -2.13 -6.05 1.17
C ILE A 68 -1.16 -6.58 2.22
N GLY A 69 -1.72 -7.08 3.32
CA GLY A 69 -0.95 -7.72 4.38
C GLY A 69 -1.55 -9.04 4.82
N TYR A 70 -0.75 -9.86 5.49
CA TYR A 70 -1.21 -11.08 6.13
C TYR A 70 -1.16 -10.94 7.65
N SER A 71 -2.31 -11.10 8.30
CA SER A 71 -2.40 -11.11 9.76
C SER A 71 -2.01 -12.48 10.28
N LYS A 72 -0.90 -12.56 11.06
CA LYS A 72 -0.48 -13.82 11.70
C LYS A 72 -1.49 -14.27 12.76
N THR A 73 -2.12 -13.33 13.45
CA THR A 73 -3.07 -13.60 14.54
C THR A 73 -4.40 -14.14 14.01
N GLU A 74 -4.95 -13.50 12.99
CA GLU A 74 -6.25 -13.88 12.40
C GLU A 74 -6.11 -14.95 11.30
N LYS A 75 -4.87 -15.25 10.88
CA LYS A 75 -4.56 -16.14 9.74
C LYS A 75 -5.34 -15.76 8.47
N SER A 76 -5.47 -14.46 8.25
CA SER A 76 -6.29 -13.88 7.19
C SER A 76 -5.51 -12.82 6.43
N TYR A 77 -5.86 -12.64 5.16
CA TYR A 77 -5.38 -11.51 4.38
C TYR A 77 -6.21 -10.28 4.70
N LYS A 78 -5.52 -9.14 4.84
CA LYS A 78 -6.13 -7.83 5.04
C LYS A 78 -5.78 -6.91 3.88
N ILE A 79 -6.75 -6.09 3.50
CA ILE A 79 -6.57 -5.07 2.47
C ILE A 79 -6.83 -3.72 3.13
N TYR A 80 -5.90 -2.80 2.91
CA TYR A 80 -6.02 -1.42 3.34
C TYR A 80 -6.00 -0.50 2.14
N TRP A 81 -7.06 0.27 1.97
CA TRP A 81 -7.15 1.34 1.00
C TRP A 81 -6.50 2.58 1.60
N VAL A 82 -5.51 3.14 0.93
CA VAL A 82 -4.74 4.27 1.42
C VAL A 82 -4.80 5.43 0.44
N GLU A 83 -5.28 6.58 0.89
CA GLU A 83 -5.26 7.85 0.18
C GLU A 83 -4.12 8.71 0.72
N ILE A 84 -3.25 9.17 -0.17
CA ILE A 84 -2.25 10.19 0.13
C ILE A 84 -2.67 11.49 -0.53
N THR A 85 -2.74 12.55 0.26
CA THR A 85 -3.05 13.91 -0.21
C THR A 85 -1.86 14.84 0.05
N LEU A 86 -1.43 15.55 -1.00
CA LEU A 86 -0.47 16.65 -0.97
C LEU A 86 -1.19 17.95 -1.34
N TRP A 87 -0.95 19.03 -0.62
CA TRP A 87 -1.54 20.34 -0.90
C TRP A 87 -0.62 21.23 -1.76
N TRP A 88 -1.20 22.04 -2.64
CA TRP A 88 -0.48 22.82 -3.66
C TRP A 88 0.37 23.96 -3.12
N TYR A 89 -0.06 24.61 -2.04
CA TYR A 89 0.74 25.65 -1.37
C TYR A 89 2.10 25.11 -0.89
N ILE A 90 2.27 23.78 -0.84
CA ILE A 90 3.49 23.07 -0.45
C ILE A 90 4.45 22.87 -1.63
N ILE A 91 3.96 22.79 -2.87
CA ILE A 91 4.82 22.61 -4.06
C ILE A 91 5.69 23.86 -4.27
N PHE A 92 5.17 25.05 -3.95
CA PHE A 92 5.93 26.29 -3.98
C PHE A 92 6.91 26.44 -2.80
N GLU A 93 6.58 25.91 -1.62
CA GLU A 93 7.50 25.86 -0.48
C GLU A 93 8.55 24.74 -0.57
N PHE A 94 8.46 23.82 -1.52
CA PHE A 94 9.46 22.76 -1.74
C PHE A 94 10.85 23.30 -2.16
N LEU A 95 10.95 24.59 -2.48
CA LEU A 95 12.22 25.31 -2.65
C LEU A 95 12.85 25.73 -1.31
N ILE A 96 12.16 25.56 -0.19
CA ILE A 96 12.52 26.09 1.13
C ILE A 96 12.32 25.00 2.20
N ASP A 97 13.34 24.17 2.35
CA ASP A 97 13.71 23.45 3.59
C ASP A 97 12.88 22.23 4.07
N ASP A 98 13.57 21.32 4.77
CA ASP A 98 13.33 19.89 5.05
C ASP A 98 12.09 19.52 5.92
N THR A 99 11.12 20.42 6.07
CA THR A 99 9.90 20.20 6.89
C THR A 99 8.75 19.49 6.14
N ILE A 100 9.10 18.69 5.13
CA ILE A 100 8.20 17.97 4.20
C ILE A 100 7.19 17.05 4.92
N ARG A 101 7.51 16.60 6.14
CA ARG A 101 6.75 15.56 6.84
C ARG A 101 5.40 16.01 7.43
N LYS A 102 5.19 17.31 7.68
CA LYS A 102 3.98 17.81 8.37
C LYS A 102 2.77 18.08 7.47
N ARG A 103 2.90 17.95 6.14
CA ARG A 103 1.89 18.47 5.19
C ARG A 103 1.35 17.43 4.18
N ARG A 104 1.68 16.16 4.41
CA ARG A 104 1.17 14.99 3.67
C ARG A 104 0.12 14.30 4.55
N GLU A 105 -1.12 14.27 4.07
CA GLU A 105 -2.21 13.59 4.79
C GLU A 105 -2.33 12.15 4.26
N LEU A 106 -2.35 11.18 5.17
CA LEU A 106 -2.56 9.76 4.86
C LEU A 106 -3.86 9.33 5.53
N ARG A 107 -4.83 8.89 4.71
CA ARG A 107 -6.08 8.28 5.18
C ARG A 107 -6.09 6.82 4.81
N SER A 108 -6.47 5.95 5.73
CA SER A 108 -6.57 4.52 5.49
C SER A 108 -7.94 3.99 5.87
N ILE A 109 -8.46 3.06 5.08
CA ILE A 109 -9.70 2.32 5.35
C ILE A 109 -9.40 0.83 5.16
N GLU A 110 -9.76 0.01 6.14
CA GLU A 110 -9.68 -1.44 6.01
C GLU A 110 -10.84 -1.96 5.15
N GLU A 111 -10.55 -2.89 4.25
CA GLU A 111 -11.57 -3.58 3.47
C GLU A 111 -12.39 -4.51 4.35
N THR A 112 -13.71 -4.40 4.23
CA THR A 112 -14.66 -5.28 4.90
C THR A 112 -15.51 -6.09 3.93
N ASP A 113 -15.45 -5.79 2.62
CA ASP A 113 -16.20 -6.52 1.62
C ASP A 113 -15.72 -7.98 1.48
N LEU A 114 -16.62 -8.90 1.79
CA LEU A 114 -16.33 -10.34 1.82
C LEU A 114 -15.99 -10.90 0.43
N GLU A 115 -16.59 -10.37 -0.63
CA GLU A 115 -16.33 -10.84 -1.99
C GLU A 115 -14.91 -10.47 -2.43
N THR A 116 -14.52 -9.22 -2.20
CA THR A 116 -13.17 -8.72 -2.45
C THR A 116 -12.12 -9.52 -1.66
N LEU A 117 -12.37 -9.80 -0.38
CA LEU A 117 -11.46 -10.59 0.46
C LEU A 117 -11.35 -12.05 -0.01
N LYS A 118 -12.45 -12.67 -0.45
CA LYS A 118 -12.44 -14.03 -1.02
C LYS A 118 -11.65 -14.10 -2.32
N ASN A 119 -11.82 -13.13 -3.21
CA ASN A 119 -11.08 -13.07 -4.48
C ASN A 119 -9.59 -12.85 -4.24
N LEU A 120 -9.24 -12.02 -3.26
CA LEU A 120 -7.86 -11.85 -2.85
C LEU A 120 -7.26 -13.17 -2.33
N ARG A 121 -7.99 -13.88 -1.46
CA ARG A 121 -7.53 -15.18 -0.96
C ARG A 121 -7.20 -16.14 -2.11
N LYS A 122 -8.07 -16.27 -3.12
CA LYS A 122 -7.79 -17.13 -4.30
C LYS A 122 -6.49 -16.75 -5.02
N ASN A 123 -6.17 -15.47 -5.11
CA ASN A 123 -4.98 -14.97 -5.82
C ASN A 123 -3.67 -15.11 -5.02
N TYR A 124 -3.74 -15.12 -3.68
CA TYR A 124 -2.55 -15.13 -2.81
C TYR A 124 -2.38 -16.40 -1.98
N GLU A 125 -3.41 -17.23 -1.79
CA GLU A 125 -3.34 -18.52 -1.08
C GLU A 125 -2.35 -19.48 -1.76
N VAL A 126 -2.11 -19.32 -3.06
CA VAL A 126 -1.06 -20.07 -3.80
C VAL A 126 0.35 -19.61 -3.42
N LYS A 127 0.52 -18.38 -2.90
CA LYS A 127 1.83 -17.74 -2.68
C LYS A 127 2.37 -17.87 -1.25
N ILE A 128 1.52 -18.08 -0.23
CA ILE A 128 1.96 -18.17 1.17
C ILE A 128 1.74 -19.59 1.68
N VAL A 129 2.80 -20.39 1.67
CA VAL A 129 2.83 -21.64 2.42
C VAL A 129 3.48 -21.35 3.77
N ASN A 130 2.74 -21.55 4.88
CA ASN A 130 3.34 -21.44 6.20
C ASN A 130 4.48 -22.44 6.32
N ILE A 131 5.70 -21.93 6.45
CA ILE A 131 6.88 -22.74 6.70
C ILE A 131 6.77 -23.22 8.15
N THR A 132 6.41 -24.48 8.32
CA THR A 132 6.52 -25.20 9.59
C THR A 132 7.96 -25.74 9.71
N ASP A 133 8.19 -26.74 10.55
CA ASP A 133 9.47 -27.47 10.61
C ASP A 133 9.81 -28.19 9.30
N TYR A 134 9.05 -28.04 8.21
CA TYR A 134 9.23 -28.73 6.93
C TYR A 134 9.14 -27.81 5.72
N CYS A 135 9.95 -28.11 4.69
CA CYS A 135 10.00 -27.36 3.46
C CYS A 135 8.76 -27.61 2.60
N PRO A 136 8.07 -26.55 2.13
CA PRO A 136 6.87 -26.73 1.32
C PRO A 136 7.16 -27.37 -0.04
N ALA A 137 8.38 -27.21 -0.57
CA ALA A 137 8.76 -27.77 -1.87
C ALA A 137 9.24 -29.22 -1.77
N CYS A 138 10.15 -29.52 -0.84
CA CYS A 138 10.79 -30.85 -0.76
C CYS A 138 10.41 -31.67 0.49
N LYS A 139 9.52 -31.15 1.35
CA LYS A 139 9.03 -31.80 2.59
C LYS A 139 10.10 -32.23 3.59
N LEU A 140 11.33 -31.73 3.45
CA LEU A 140 12.42 -32.01 4.38
C LEU A 140 12.36 -31.06 5.56
N SER A 141 12.84 -31.53 6.71
CA SER A 141 12.88 -30.72 7.92
C SER A 141 13.74 -29.47 7.74
N ILE A 142 13.25 -28.31 8.15
CA ILE A 142 13.97 -27.03 8.12
C ILE A 142 14.17 -26.57 9.56
N LEU A 143 15.34 -25.99 9.84
CA LEU A 143 15.54 -25.30 11.11
C LEU A 143 14.77 -23.97 11.10
N PRO A 144 14.18 -23.54 12.23
CA PRO A 144 13.38 -22.33 12.29
C PRO A 144 14.14 -21.04 11.92
N ASN A 145 15.48 -21.09 11.89
CA ASN A 145 16.39 -19.99 11.53
C ASN A 145 16.94 -20.01 10.11
N ASP A 146 16.62 -21.03 9.30
CA ASP A 146 17.10 -21.04 7.92
C ASP A 146 16.35 -19.99 7.09
N LEU A 147 17.09 -19.20 6.31
CA LEU A 147 16.54 -18.25 5.32
C LEU A 147 16.37 -18.89 3.94
N GLU A 148 16.84 -20.13 3.78
CA GLU A 148 16.79 -20.88 2.53
C GLU A 148 16.79 -22.38 2.81
N CYS A 149 16.05 -23.15 2.01
CA CYS A 149 16.07 -24.60 2.11
C CYS A 149 17.39 -25.16 1.55
N LYS A 150 18.22 -25.78 2.40
CA LYS A 150 19.50 -26.39 2.01
C LYS A 150 19.40 -27.47 0.93
N ASN A 151 18.23 -28.07 0.74
CA ASN A 151 18.04 -29.14 -0.25
C ASN A 151 17.51 -28.66 -1.60
N CYS A 152 16.59 -27.68 -1.61
CA CYS A 152 15.94 -27.24 -2.86
C CYS A 152 16.19 -25.78 -3.23
N GLY A 153 16.94 -25.03 -2.40
CA GLY A 153 17.28 -23.63 -2.66
C GLY A 153 16.11 -22.66 -2.52
N LEU A 154 14.97 -23.09 -1.95
CA LEU A 154 13.81 -22.22 -1.77
C LEU A 154 14.09 -21.20 -0.66
N SER A 155 14.14 -19.91 -1.00
CA SER A 155 14.31 -18.83 -0.04
C SER A 155 13.03 -18.58 0.78
N PHE A 156 13.20 -18.41 2.08
CA PHE A 156 12.13 -18.13 3.03
C PHE A 156 12.11 -16.63 3.36
N ILE A 157 10.93 -16.02 3.26
CA ILE A 157 10.71 -14.62 3.65
C ILE A 157 10.16 -14.64 5.08
N ARG A 158 10.88 -14.00 6.02
CA ARG A 158 10.51 -13.91 7.44
C ARG A 158 9.62 -12.70 7.73
#